data_AF-A0A969F5H5-F1
#
_entry.id   AF-A0A969F5H5-F1
#
_cell.length_a   1.000
_cell.length_b   1.000
_cell.length_c   1.000
_cell.angle_alpha   90.00
_cell.angle_beta   90.00
_cell.angle_gamma   90.00
#
_symmetry.space_group_name_H-M   'P 1'
#
loop_
_entity.id
_entity.type
_entity.pdbx_description
1 polymer ?
#
loop_
_entity_poly.entity_id
_entity_poly.type
_entity_poly.pdbx_seq_one_letter_code
_entity_poly.pdbx_strand_id
1 'polypeptide(L)'
;MPPIPFCHQHHCPTNPTSNATPPVPHIDVDNQILTDEGEVTIASVMSSQPGWAAVYAFPDDELGEILGVTAVQTGLNTQVNVKINPLQATPTLAVVLHVDEGTTGEFEYPNGADVPLRFETGIIAQTFNPQFELSLPVITIKDQEILEDGLLHVDKVVALTPGWLLIHADEDGELGEYLGSTSLTAGANENLTVHIPWQQGTSTLHAVIYTDNGRAQQLDPPDIDTPFLVNGDSVAASFRVTYPPDLFVLDQPIIDGKFEVERATSNGPGWLVVYYDEDGQQGLIIGYEALKDGVNEHIEVEVLHTAVTNPLYIRLHEDSEPGDVFDFPRVDPPVVYQGRQLLPYRFNTEPGAYLATRDQIPEEVGDGELQVTIPYAIVDGPSWVVVQVDVNGVLGEVLGMAQLQAGLNRDVVVRLDPSKATGPVQAALYIDAGEAGNFEYPNGADTPIQRNRRTLASPFVLLNVGAESLSPTEE
;
A
#
# COMPACT_ATOMS: atom_id res chain seq x y z
N MET A 1 71.33 84.24 39.08
CA MET A 1 70.03 84.88 38.78
C MET A 1 69.84 84.90 37.27
N PRO A 2 68.61 84.68 36.77
CA PRO A 2 68.18 83.45 36.08
C PRO A 2 67.63 83.80 34.66
N PRO A 3 66.72 83.05 33.98
CA PRO A 3 66.21 81.67 34.17
C PRO A 3 66.12 80.82 32.88
N ILE A 4 65.78 79.53 33.08
CA ILE A 4 65.10 78.64 32.13
C ILE A 4 63.67 79.16 31.86
N PRO A 5 63.10 78.94 30.67
CA PRO A 5 61.69 78.56 30.61
C PRO A 5 61.45 77.24 29.83
N PHE A 6 60.60 76.43 30.44
CA PHE A 6 59.84 75.31 29.89
C PHE A 6 58.81 75.78 28.84
N CYS A 7 58.54 74.91 27.85
CA CYS A 7 57.23 74.73 27.19
C CYS A 7 57.25 73.33 26.55
N HIS A 8 56.61 72.30 27.10
CA HIS A 8 55.20 71.88 26.93
C HIS A 8 54.77 71.52 25.50
N GLN A 9 54.61 70.20 25.31
CA GLN A 9 53.67 69.48 24.44
C GLN A 9 53.47 69.98 23.00
N HIS A 10 54.08 69.28 22.04
CA HIS A 10 53.48 69.09 20.71
C HIS A 10 53.79 67.69 20.14
N HIS A 11 52.74 66.88 20.10
CA HIS A 11 52.36 65.95 19.03
C HIS A 11 53.44 65.01 18.46
N CYS A 12 53.51 63.79 19.02
CA CYS A 12 53.81 62.62 18.18
C CYS A 12 52.72 62.53 17.10
N PRO A 13 53.06 62.38 15.81
CA PRO A 13 52.08 61.97 14.82
C PRO A 13 51.63 60.55 15.17
N THR A 14 50.35 60.38 15.48
CA THR A 14 49.70 59.08 15.53
C THR A 14 49.82 58.44 14.16
N ASN A 15 50.45 57.27 14.12
CA ASN A 15 50.40 56.36 12.98
C ASN A 15 48.92 56.17 12.62
N PRO A 16 48.48 56.37 11.36
CA PRO A 16 47.13 55.99 10.99
C PRO A 16 47.03 54.47 11.16
N THR A 17 46.25 54.02 12.13
CA THR A 17 45.74 52.65 12.15
C THR A 17 45.04 52.44 10.82
N SER A 18 45.62 51.61 9.94
CA SER A 18 44.92 51.14 8.76
C SER A 18 43.65 50.47 9.26
N ASN A 19 42.51 51.08 8.99
CA ASN A 19 41.23 50.39 9.09
C ASN A 19 41.31 49.25 8.08
N ALA A 20 41.54 48.03 8.56
CA ALA A 20 41.48 46.86 7.72
C ALA A 20 40.09 46.86 7.06
N THR A 21 40.05 46.86 5.74
CA THR A 21 38.80 46.66 4.99
C THR A 21 38.14 45.40 5.56
N PRO A 22 36.86 45.45 5.99
CA PRO A 22 36.19 44.26 6.49
C PRO A 22 36.26 43.17 5.41
N PRO A 23 36.63 41.93 5.78
CA PRO A 23 36.76 40.87 4.81
C PRO A 23 35.42 40.61 4.13
N VAL A 24 35.43 40.54 2.79
CA VAL A 24 34.24 40.26 1.98
C VAL A 24 33.86 38.79 2.18
N PRO A 25 32.63 38.50 2.65
CA PRO A 25 32.17 37.13 2.77
C PRO A 25 32.17 36.42 1.43
N HIS A 26 32.69 35.20 1.39
CA HIS A 26 32.69 34.35 0.20
C HIS A 26 32.82 32.89 0.61
N ILE A 27 32.42 32.03 -0.32
CA ILE A 27 32.66 30.59 -0.29
C ILE A 27 33.60 30.28 -1.45
N ASP A 28 34.49 29.33 -1.26
CA ASP A 28 35.27 28.68 -2.30
C ASP A 28 35.12 27.17 -2.16
N VAL A 29 34.40 26.54 -3.08
CA VAL A 29 34.19 25.09 -3.18
C VAL A 29 34.46 24.62 -4.60
N ASP A 30 35.28 23.58 -4.72
CA ASP A 30 35.63 22.95 -5.98
C ASP A 30 34.73 21.73 -6.25
N ASN A 31 34.65 21.35 -7.52
CA ASN A 31 34.14 20.04 -7.91
C ASN A 31 35.01 18.94 -7.28
N GLN A 32 34.37 17.92 -6.73
CA GLN A 32 35.03 16.87 -5.96
C GLN A 32 34.32 15.53 -6.15
N ILE A 33 34.99 14.45 -5.76
CA ILE A 33 34.38 13.13 -5.75
C ILE A 33 33.53 13.01 -4.48
N LEU A 34 32.28 12.60 -4.63
CA LEU A 34 31.39 12.28 -3.52
C LEU A 34 31.22 10.77 -3.45
N THR A 35 31.67 10.18 -2.34
CA THR A 35 31.63 8.74 -2.06
C THR A 35 30.52 8.42 -1.06
N ASP A 36 30.37 7.13 -0.71
CA ASP A 36 29.40 6.64 0.29
C ASP A 36 29.59 7.29 1.67
N GLU A 37 30.78 7.82 1.96
CA GLU A 37 31.03 8.58 3.17
C GLU A 37 30.33 9.94 3.18
N GLY A 38 29.87 10.49 2.06
CA GLY A 38 29.10 11.74 2.06
C GLY A 38 29.84 12.95 2.66
N GLU A 39 31.16 13.02 2.54
CA GLU A 39 31.94 14.16 3.01
C GLU A 39 32.11 15.18 1.89
N VAL A 40 31.64 16.41 2.11
CA VAL A 40 31.87 17.57 1.22
C VAL A 40 32.91 18.48 1.85
N THR A 41 34.04 18.69 1.18
CA THR A 41 35.08 19.64 1.60
C THR A 41 34.91 20.97 0.88
N ILE A 42 34.69 22.04 1.65
CA ILE A 42 34.69 23.42 1.20
C ILE A 42 36.10 23.98 1.43
N ALA A 43 36.76 24.44 0.35
CA ALA A 43 38.14 24.87 0.39
C ALA A 43 38.32 26.05 1.36
N SER A 44 37.44 27.05 1.28
CA SER A 44 37.37 28.12 2.27
C SER A 44 35.99 28.77 2.41
N VAL A 45 35.71 29.27 3.62
CA VAL A 45 34.55 30.10 3.94
C VAL A 45 35.04 31.32 4.70
N MET A 46 34.87 32.51 4.12
CA MET A 46 35.04 33.77 4.82
C MET A 46 33.69 34.23 5.36
N SER A 47 33.54 34.25 6.69
CA SER A 47 32.32 34.73 7.32
C SER A 47 32.54 36.05 8.08
N SER A 48 31.59 36.97 8.01
CA SER A 48 31.62 38.22 8.77
C SER A 48 31.19 38.06 10.23
N GLN A 49 30.54 36.94 10.57
CA GLN A 49 30.05 36.60 11.92
C GLN A 49 29.97 35.07 12.09
N PRO A 50 29.73 34.53 13.31
CA PRO A 50 29.47 33.11 13.48
C PRO A 50 28.25 32.68 12.68
N GLY A 51 28.26 31.44 12.18
CA GLY A 51 27.20 30.96 11.31
C GLY A 51 27.40 29.52 10.86
N TRP A 52 26.78 29.18 9.73
CA TRP A 52 26.76 27.82 9.20
C TRP A 52 27.10 27.79 7.71
N ALA A 53 27.92 26.84 7.29
CA ALA A 53 27.98 26.44 5.89
C ALA A 53 27.00 25.28 5.69
N ALA A 54 25.94 25.52 4.94
CA ALA A 54 24.88 24.55 4.64
C ALA A 54 25.01 24.09 3.19
N VAL A 55 25.02 22.77 2.98
CA VAL A 55 25.00 22.15 1.64
C VAL A 55 23.55 21.82 1.29
N TYR A 56 23.12 22.30 0.13
CA TYR A 56 21.79 22.15 -0.42
C TYR A 56 21.83 21.26 -1.66
N ALA A 57 20.78 20.45 -1.82
CA ALA A 57 20.36 19.99 -3.14
C ALA A 57 20.05 21.21 -4.02
N PHE A 58 20.37 21.12 -5.31
CA PHE A 58 20.20 22.19 -6.28
C PHE A 58 19.54 21.67 -7.57
N PRO A 59 18.28 21.17 -7.50
CA PRO A 59 17.52 20.78 -8.67
C PRO A 59 17.11 22.01 -9.48
N ASP A 60 17.08 21.89 -10.81
CA ASP A 60 16.51 22.89 -11.72
C ASP A 60 17.00 24.33 -11.50
N ASP A 61 18.27 24.49 -11.13
CA ASP A 61 18.91 25.78 -10.82
C ASP A 61 18.30 26.54 -9.62
N GLU A 62 17.60 25.84 -8.72
CA GLU A 62 16.97 26.39 -7.51
C GLU A 62 17.49 25.72 -6.23
N LEU A 63 17.47 26.44 -5.10
CA LEU A 63 17.81 25.86 -3.80
C LEU A 63 16.72 24.89 -3.36
N GLY A 64 17.08 23.61 -3.21
CA GLY A 64 16.22 22.54 -2.70
C GLY A 64 16.39 22.32 -1.20
N GLU A 65 16.39 21.05 -0.80
CA GLU A 65 16.56 20.64 0.61
C GLU A 65 18.00 20.77 1.10
N ILE A 66 18.15 20.98 2.41
CA ILE A 66 19.45 20.98 3.09
C ILE A 66 19.88 19.55 3.34
N LEU A 67 21.03 19.17 2.79
CA LEU A 67 21.60 17.83 2.91
C LEU A 67 22.55 17.68 4.11
N GLY A 68 23.11 18.79 4.58
CA GLY A 68 23.97 18.83 5.75
C GLY A 68 24.48 20.23 6.07
N VAL A 69 24.89 20.43 7.32
CA VAL A 69 25.36 21.72 7.83
C VAL A 69 26.59 21.54 8.71
N THR A 70 27.44 22.57 8.77
CA THR A 70 28.54 22.63 9.73
C THR A 70 28.77 24.06 10.20
N ALA A 71 29.17 24.21 11.45
CA ALA A 71 29.41 25.53 12.04
C ALA A 71 30.69 26.15 11.47
N VAL A 72 30.64 27.46 11.20
CA VAL A 72 31.79 28.26 10.78
C VAL A 72 31.96 29.46 11.72
N GLN A 73 33.21 29.80 12.00
CA GLN A 73 33.55 30.93 12.87
C GLN A 73 33.68 32.22 12.05
N THR A 74 33.63 33.37 12.73
CA THR A 74 33.98 34.65 12.09
C THR A 74 35.40 34.62 11.53
N GLY A 75 35.59 35.17 10.34
CA GLY A 75 36.85 35.19 9.62
C GLY A 75 37.00 34.03 8.65
N LEU A 76 38.26 33.69 8.34
CA LEU A 76 38.60 32.64 7.38
C LEU A 76 38.53 31.27 8.03
N ASN A 77 37.70 30.40 7.48
CA ASN A 77 37.64 28.97 7.76
C ASN A 77 38.17 28.24 6.53
N THR A 78 39.04 27.25 6.71
CA THR A 78 39.65 26.49 5.61
C THR A 78 39.40 25.01 5.79
N GLN A 79 39.25 24.28 4.69
CA GLN A 79 39.02 22.82 4.70
C GLN A 79 37.81 22.45 5.59
N VAL A 80 36.71 23.15 5.35
CA VAL A 80 35.47 22.97 6.12
C VAL A 80 34.78 21.73 5.58
N ASN A 81 34.63 20.70 6.42
CA ASN A 81 33.95 19.46 6.04
C ASN A 81 32.48 19.51 6.48
N VAL A 82 31.60 19.13 5.56
CA VAL A 82 30.17 18.99 5.79
C VAL A 82 29.79 17.54 5.49
N LYS A 83 29.23 16.85 6.49
CA LYS A 83 28.65 15.53 6.32
C LYS A 83 27.26 15.68 5.70
N ILE A 84 27.00 14.99 4.59
CA ILE A 84 25.71 14.93 3.93
C ILE A 84 25.25 13.49 3.76
N ASN A 85 23.96 13.29 3.46
CA ASN A 85 23.49 12.03 2.87
C ASN A 85 23.74 12.05 1.36
N PRO A 86 24.71 11.29 0.82
CA PRO A 86 25.05 11.35 -0.59
C PRO A 86 23.96 10.77 -1.50
N LEU A 87 23.06 9.93 -0.98
CA LEU A 87 21.96 9.35 -1.74
C LEU A 87 20.81 10.34 -1.98
N GLN A 88 20.84 11.52 -1.37
CA GLN A 88 19.88 12.61 -1.60
C GLN A 88 20.49 13.76 -2.42
N ALA A 89 21.75 13.62 -2.84
CA ALA A 89 22.46 14.69 -3.54
C ALA A 89 22.07 14.77 -5.02
N THR A 90 21.79 15.98 -5.48
CA THR A 90 21.52 16.30 -6.88
C THR A 90 22.81 16.46 -7.71
N PRO A 91 22.76 16.40 -9.06
CA PRO A 91 23.93 16.55 -9.92
C PRO A 91 24.71 17.87 -9.75
N THR A 92 24.02 18.90 -9.28
CA THR A 92 24.60 20.17 -8.82
C THR A 92 24.23 20.32 -7.35
N LEU A 93 25.16 20.76 -6.52
CA LEU A 93 24.92 21.13 -5.12
C LEU A 93 25.23 22.61 -4.93
N ALA A 94 24.62 23.23 -3.92
CA ALA A 94 24.92 24.60 -3.53
C ALA A 94 25.40 24.64 -2.08
N VAL A 95 26.43 25.43 -1.80
CA VAL A 95 26.81 25.79 -0.44
C VAL A 95 26.27 27.18 -0.18
N VAL A 96 25.50 27.36 0.89
CA VAL A 96 24.98 28.66 1.33
C VAL A 96 25.53 28.95 2.72
N LEU A 97 26.05 30.17 2.90
CA LEU A 97 26.47 30.64 4.21
C LEU A 97 25.26 31.23 4.93
N HIS A 98 24.93 30.71 6.11
CA HIS A 98 23.89 31.21 7.02
C HIS A 98 24.51 31.93 8.20
N VAL A 99 23.74 32.83 8.81
CA VAL A 99 24.07 33.44 10.10
C VAL A 99 23.47 32.61 11.22
N ASP A 100 24.21 32.45 12.32
CA ASP A 100 23.72 31.89 13.58
C ASP A 100 23.00 33.01 14.34
N GLU A 101 21.67 33.00 14.26
CA GLU A 101 20.79 33.94 14.94
C GLU A 101 19.76 33.14 15.74
N GLY A 102 19.54 33.52 17.00
CA GLY A 102 18.65 32.77 17.88
C GLY A 102 19.45 31.99 18.91
N THR A 103 19.36 30.65 18.90
CA THR A 103 20.03 29.81 19.88
C THR A 103 21.45 29.49 19.42
N THR A 104 22.44 30.15 20.04
CA THR A 104 23.85 30.00 19.67
C THR A 104 24.28 28.54 19.55
N GLY A 105 24.76 28.17 18.36
CA GLY A 105 25.26 26.83 18.06
C GLY A 105 24.18 25.80 17.70
N GLU A 106 22.93 26.21 17.50
CA GLU A 106 21.87 25.38 16.92
C GLU A 106 21.54 25.86 15.51
N PHE A 107 21.33 24.94 14.56
CA PHE A 107 20.94 25.31 13.20
C PHE A 107 19.42 25.36 13.08
N GLU A 108 18.87 26.53 12.77
CA GLU A 108 17.45 26.86 12.99
C GLU A 108 16.76 27.35 11.69
N TYR A 109 17.09 26.78 10.53
CA TYR A 109 16.46 27.12 9.24
C TYR A 109 15.72 25.90 8.65
N PRO A 110 14.57 26.07 7.94
CA PRO A 110 13.93 27.33 7.54
C PRO A 110 12.93 27.91 8.56
N ASN A 111 12.61 27.19 9.63
CA ASN A 111 11.50 27.51 10.52
C ASN A 111 11.89 28.29 11.79
N GLY A 112 13.14 28.72 11.92
CA GLY A 112 13.67 29.45 13.07
C GLY A 112 14.39 30.74 12.67
N ALA A 113 15.36 31.15 13.48
CA ALA A 113 15.96 32.48 13.40
C ALA A 113 17.18 32.57 12.46
N ASP A 114 17.88 31.45 12.22
CA ASP A 114 18.94 31.39 11.21
C ASP A 114 18.43 31.77 9.83
N VAL A 115 19.19 32.56 9.10
CA VAL A 115 18.88 32.98 7.72
C VAL A 115 20.11 32.98 6.83
N PRO A 116 19.97 32.86 5.50
CA PRO A 116 21.09 33.03 4.59
C PRO A 116 21.79 34.38 4.79
N LEU A 117 23.12 34.37 4.95
CA LEU A 117 23.94 35.56 5.06
C LEU A 117 23.82 36.37 3.76
N ARG A 118 23.40 37.62 3.91
CA ARG A 118 23.28 38.56 2.80
C ARG A 118 24.50 39.47 2.73
N PHE A 119 25.03 39.65 1.53
CA PHE A 119 26.05 40.65 1.23
C PHE A 119 25.63 41.43 -0.03
N GLU A 120 25.65 42.77 0.10
CA GLU A 120 25.10 43.69 -0.89
C GLU A 120 23.64 43.37 -1.27
N THR A 121 23.42 42.70 -2.41
CA THR A 121 22.08 42.40 -2.94
C THR A 121 21.75 40.91 -2.98
N GLY A 122 22.71 40.03 -2.69
CA GLY A 122 22.57 38.59 -2.81
C GLY A 122 22.82 37.85 -1.50
N ILE A 123 22.49 36.56 -1.49
CA ILE A 123 22.98 35.62 -0.48
C ILE A 123 24.39 35.17 -0.87
N ILE A 124 25.19 34.79 0.12
CA ILE A 124 26.50 34.19 -0.13
C ILE A 124 26.29 32.70 -0.42
N ALA A 125 26.39 32.34 -1.69
CA ALA A 125 26.25 30.97 -2.15
C ALA A 125 27.23 30.65 -3.29
N GLN A 126 27.63 29.40 -3.40
CA GLN A 126 28.39 28.88 -4.54
C GLN A 126 27.90 27.48 -4.90
N THR A 127 27.73 27.22 -6.19
CA THR A 127 27.38 25.89 -6.71
C THR A 127 28.63 25.12 -7.13
N PHE A 128 28.54 23.79 -7.06
CA PHE A 128 29.55 22.87 -7.58
C PHE A 128 28.90 21.57 -8.06
N ASN A 129 29.64 20.81 -8.87
CA ASN A 129 29.18 19.59 -9.51
C ASN A 129 30.06 18.42 -9.04
N PRO A 130 29.60 17.62 -8.05
CA PRO A 130 30.35 16.46 -7.61
C PRO A 130 30.37 15.35 -8.68
N GLN A 131 31.45 14.58 -8.70
CA GLN A 131 31.50 13.29 -9.39
C GLN A 131 31.08 12.19 -8.39
N PHE A 132 30.01 11.46 -8.70
CA PHE A 132 29.50 10.42 -7.81
C PHE A 132 30.25 9.10 -7.96
N GLU A 133 30.71 8.54 -6.84
CA GLU A 133 31.23 7.17 -6.72
C GLU A 133 30.49 6.48 -5.57
N LEU A 134 29.18 6.27 -5.77
CA LEU A 134 28.29 5.69 -4.76
C LEU A 134 27.99 4.22 -5.03
N SER A 135 27.89 3.45 -3.96
CA SER A 135 27.24 2.14 -3.98
C SER A 135 25.73 2.35 -4.04
N LEU A 136 25.08 1.89 -5.11
CA LEU A 136 23.62 1.97 -5.24
C LEU A 136 22.98 0.62 -4.93
N PRO A 137 21.83 0.63 -4.25
CA PRO A 137 21.03 -0.58 -4.11
C PRO A 137 20.50 -1.00 -5.49
N VAL A 138 20.33 -2.31 -5.69
CA VAL A 138 19.80 -2.84 -6.94
C VAL A 138 18.97 -4.08 -6.67
N ILE A 139 17.86 -4.21 -7.39
CA ILE A 139 17.04 -5.40 -7.44
C ILE A 139 17.22 -6.02 -8.82
N THR A 140 17.53 -7.32 -8.87
CA THR A 140 17.55 -8.11 -10.09
C THR A 140 16.52 -9.21 -9.95
N ILE A 141 15.48 -9.12 -10.77
CA ILE A 141 14.38 -10.06 -10.87
C ILE A 141 13.99 -10.19 -12.35
N LYS A 142 13.43 -11.34 -12.73
CA LYS A 142 12.95 -11.62 -14.07
C LYS A 142 11.47 -11.92 -14.05
N ASP A 143 10.85 -11.78 -15.21
CA ASP A 143 9.54 -12.33 -15.46
C ASP A 143 9.52 -13.84 -15.18
N GLN A 144 8.47 -14.33 -14.53
CA GLN A 144 8.42 -15.71 -14.07
C GLN A 144 7.00 -16.25 -13.93
N GLU A 145 6.86 -17.57 -14.02
CA GLU A 145 5.63 -18.27 -13.66
C GLU A 145 5.62 -18.51 -12.16
N ILE A 146 4.54 -18.12 -11.50
CA ILE A 146 4.25 -18.47 -10.11
C ILE A 146 3.37 -19.72 -10.13
N LEU A 147 3.75 -20.73 -9.35
CA LEU A 147 3.00 -21.97 -9.25
C LEU A 147 1.98 -21.92 -8.11
N GLU A 148 1.23 -23.01 -7.91
CA GLU A 148 0.21 -23.11 -6.86
C GLU A 148 0.76 -22.91 -5.44
N ASP A 149 2.08 -23.07 -5.24
CA ASP A 149 2.77 -22.84 -3.97
C ASP A 149 3.06 -21.36 -3.67
N GLY A 150 2.76 -20.45 -4.60
CA GLY A 150 2.93 -19.02 -4.40
C GLY A 150 4.37 -18.56 -4.24
N LEU A 151 5.36 -19.37 -4.65
CA LEU A 151 6.77 -19.01 -4.49
C LEU A 151 7.27 -18.15 -5.66
N LEU A 152 7.73 -16.94 -5.31
CA LEU A 152 8.39 -15.98 -6.19
C LEU A 152 9.89 -16.00 -5.94
N HIS A 153 10.68 -16.01 -7.02
CA HIS A 153 12.14 -16.00 -6.97
C HIS A 153 12.73 -14.63 -7.33
N VAL A 154 13.69 -14.17 -6.53
CA VAL A 154 14.44 -12.94 -6.78
C VAL A 154 15.91 -13.32 -6.95
N ASP A 155 16.49 -13.02 -8.12
CA ASP A 155 17.86 -13.42 -8.43
C ASP A 155 18.86 -12.79 -7.45
N LYS A 156 18.73 -11.47 -7.24
CA LYS A 156 19.64 -10.72 -6.38
C LYS A 156 19.05 -9.41 -5.88
N VAL A 157 19.36 -9.06 -4.63
CA VAL A 157 19.16 -7.73 -4.07
C VAL A 157 20.46 -7.27 -3.42
N VAL A 158 20.96 -6.08 -3.80
CA VAL A 158 22.02 -5.40 -3.06
C VAL A 158 21.37 -4.35 -2.18
N ALA A 159 21.43 -4.55 -0.86
CA ALA A 159 20.93 -3.59 0.11
C ALA A 159 22.10 -2.86 0.78
N LEU A 160 22.00 -1.55 1.02
CA LEU A 160 23.07 -0.78 1.67
C LEU A 160 23.03 -0.92 3.20
N THR A 161 21.85 -1.17 3.74
CA THR A 161 21.59 -1.43 5.15
C THR A 161 20.75 -2.70 5.29
N PRO A 162 20.65 -3.31 6.48
CA PRO A 162 19.60 -4.28 6.75
C PRO A 162 18.21 -3.68 6.48
N GLY A 163 17.27 -4.53 6.08
CA GLY A 163 15.97 -4.07 5.61
C GLY A 163 15.08 -5.23 5.20
N TRP A 164 14.11 -4.91 4.35
CA TRP A 164 13.14 -5.86 3.80
C TRP A 164 13.03 -5.69 2.29
N LEU A 165 12.74 -6.78 1.60
CA LEU A 165 12.21 -6.73 0.23
C LEU A 165 10.72 -7.03 0.32
N LEU A 166 9.88 -6.10 -0.15
CA LEU A 166 8.44 -6.27 -0.23
C LEU A 166 8.03 -6.46 -1.69
N ILE A 167 7.03 -7.30 -1.92
CA ILE A 167 6.38 -7.52 -3.21
C ILE A 167 5.00 -6.90 -3.14
N HIS A 168 4.73 -5.97 -4.05
CA HIS A 168 3.45 -5.28 -4.19
C HIS A 168 2.75 -5.71 -5.47
N ALA A 169 1.42 -5.75 -5.41
CA ALA A 169 0.58 -5.69 -6.58
C ALA A 169 0.81 -4.36 -7.34
N ASP A 170 0.52 -4.37 -8.63
CA ASP A 170 0.49 -3.19 -9.48
C ASP A 170 -0.88 -2.54 -9.41
N GLU A 171 -0.92 -1.27 -9.04
CA GLU A 171 -2.13 -0.45 -9.08
C GLU A 171 -1.90 0.69 -10.07
N ASP A 172 -2.28 0.46 -11.33
CA ASP A 172 -2.13 1.42 -12.43
C ASP A 172 -0.69 1.94 -12.63
N GLY A 173 0.31 1.08 -12.43
CA GLY A 173 1.73 1.44 -12.49
C GLY A 173 2.35 1.90 -11.16
N GLU A 174 1.53 2.08 -10.13
CA GLU A 174 1.96 2.45 -8.78
C GLU A 174 1.99 1.23 -7.84
N LEU A 175 2.53 1.43 -6.63
CA LEU A 175 2.58 0.40 -5.59
C LEU A 175 1.17 0.18 -5.00
N GLY A 176 0.58 -0.98 -5.29
CA GLY A 176 -0.67 -1.42 -4.70
C GLY A 176 -0.48 -2.22 -3.41
N GLU A 177 -1.42 -3.13 -3.13
CA GLU A 177 -1.42 -3.97 -1.93
C GLU A 177 -0.13 -4.79 -1.80
N TYR A 178 0.35 -4.92 -0.57
CA TYR A 178 1.48 -5.77 -0.20
C TYR A 178 1.09 -7.25 -0.20
N LEU A 179 1.83 -8.09 -0.93
CA LEU A 179 1.55 -9.52 -1.09
C LEU A 179 2.50 -10.40 -0.27
N GLY A 180 3.76 -10.01 -0.09
CA GLY A 180 4.73 -10.82 0.62
C GLY A 180 6.10 -10.17 0.76
N SER A 181 6.90 -10.64 1.72
CA SER A 181 8.21 -10.06 2.03
C SER A 181 9.27 -11.11 2.33
N THR A 182 10.52 -10.66 2.32
CA THR A 182 11.66 -11.39 2.88
C THR A 182 12.67 -10.41 3.48
N SER A 183 13.43 -10.83 4.49
CA SER A 183 14.42 -9.97 5.14
C SER A 183 15.69 -9.86 4.31
N LEU A 184 16.34 -8.70 4.40
CA LEU A 184 17.58 -8.37 3.73
C LEU A 184 18.68 -8.10 4.74
N THR A 185 19.86 -8.65 4.47
CA THR A 185 21.10 -8.22 5.11
C THR A 185 21.78 -7.14 4.28
N ALA A 186 22.60 -6.29 4.91
CA ALA A 186 23.44 -5.35 4.17
C ALA A 186 24.41 -6.10 3.24
N GLY A 187 24.57 -5.61 2.02
CA GLY A 187 25.33 -6.24 0.95
C GLY A 187 24.44 -7.04 -0.01
N ALA A 188 25.04 -8.04 -0.66
CA ALA A 188 24.36 -8.87 -1.65
C ALA A 188 23.57 -10.01 -0.99
N ASN A 189 22.30 -10.11 -1.36
CA ASN A 189 21.38 -11.19 -1.03
C ASN A 189 21.02 -11.89 -2.35
N GLU A 190 21.21 -13.19 -2.46
CA GLU A 190 21.06 -13.93 -3.73
C GLU A 190 20.07 -15.09 -3.58
N ASN A 191 19.38 -15.44 -4.66
CA ASN A 191 18.42 -16.54 -4.73
C ASN A 191 17.33 -16.47 -3.65
N LEU A 192 16.80 -15.26 -3.42
CA LEU A 192 15.75 -15.06 -2.42
C LEU A 192 14.45 -15.68 -2.90
N THR A 193 13.65 -16.11 -1.94
CA THR A 193 12.29 -16.61 -2.19
C THR A 193 11.32 -15.82 -1.34
N VAL A 194 10.21 -15.40 -1.95
CA VAL A 194 9.10 -14.73 -1.28
C VAL A 194 7.84 -15.55 -1.53
N HIS A 195 7.09 -15.85 -0.47
CA HIS A 195 5.78 -16.47 -0.61
C HIS A 195 4.74 -15.37 -0.75
N ILE A 196 3.92 -15.43 -1.80
CA ILE A 196 2.82 -14.51 -2.06
C ILE A 196 1.48 -15.27 -2.15
N PRO A 197 0.36 -14.67 -1.71
CA PRO A 197 -0.97 -15.18 -2.00
C PRO A 197 -1.28 -14.91 -3.48
N TRP A 198 -0.83 -15.80 -4.36
CA TRP A 198 -0.86 -15.59 -5.80
C TRP A 198 -2.28 -15.31 -6.36
N GLN A 199 -3.35 -15.73 -5.67
CA GLN A 199 -4.73 -15.42 -6.06
C GLN A 199 -5.10 -13.94 -5.89
N GLN A 200 -4.27 -13.15 -5.22
CA GLN A 200 -4.42 -11.70 -5.03
C GLN A 200 -3.41 -10.92 -5.90
N GLY A 201 -2.59 -11.62 -6.69
CA GLY A 201 -1.52 -11.01 -7.46
C GLY A 201 -2.01 -10.46 -8.81
N THR A 202 -1.47 -9.30 -9.20
CA THR A 202 -1.63 -8.73 -10.53
C THR A 202 -0.62 -9.31 -11.52
N SER A 203 -0.82 -9.14 -12.83
CA SER A 203 0.08 -9.65 -13.88
C SER A 203 1.42 -8.93 -13.95
N THR A 204 1.49 -7.71 -13.40
CA THR A 204 2.73 -6.99 -13.09
C THR A 204 2.85 -6.85 -11.59
N LEU A 205 4.03 -7.07 -11.02
CA LEU A 205 4.32 -6.88 -9.61
C LEU A 205 5.52 -5.95 -9.45
N HIS A 206 5.62 -5.30 -8.29
CA HIS A 206 6.73 -4.43 -7.92
C HIS A 206 7.49 -4.98 -6.72
N ALA A 207 8.78 -5.20 -6.87
CA ALA A 207 9.68 -5.50 -5.76
C ALA A 207 10.31 -4.20 -5.26
N VAL A 208 10.22 -3.90 -3.96
CA VAL A 208 10.69 -2.63 -3.37
C VAL A 208 11.54 -2.91 -2.13
N ILE A 209 12.66 -2.22 -2.00
CA ILE A 209 13.50 -2.29 -0.79
C ILE A 209 12.95 -1.34 0.26
N TYR A 210 12.76 -1.83 1.48
CA TYR A 210 12.34 -1.07 2.65
C TYR A 210 13.45 -1.05 3.70
N THR A 211 13.56 0.06 4.43
CA THR A 211 14.43 0.19 5.61
C THR A 211 13.75 -0.45 6.82
N ASP A 212 14.50 -1.23 7.60
CA ASP A 212 14.06 -1.80 8.89
C ASP A 212 14.15 -0.73 9.99
N ASN A 213 13.10 0.06 10.11
CA ASN A 213 12.97 1.11 11.12
C ASN A 213 12.20 0.55 12.32
N GLY A 214 12.40 1.15 13.50
CA GLY A 214 11.70 0.70 14.71
C GLY A 214 12.28 -0.58 15.30
N ARG A 215 11.50 -1.66 15.37
CA ARG A 215 11.94 -2.90 16.03
C ARG A 215 12.76 -3.72 15.06
N ALA A 216 14.04 -3.86 15.36
CA ALA A 216 14.97 -4.62 14.53
C ALA A 216 14.42 -6.01 14.16
N GLN A 217 14.42 -6.31 12.86
CA GLN A 217 13.96 -7.56 12.26
C GLN A 217 12.47 -7.84 12.46
N GLN A 218 11.67 -6.79 12.61
CA GLN A 218 10.22 -6.89 12.62
C GLN A 218 9.64 -5.97 11.55
N LEU A 219 9.01 -6.57 10.55
CA LEU A 219 8.31 -5.83 9.51
C LEU A 219 7.13 -5.07 10.13
N ASP A 220 7.21 -3.74 10.16
CA ASP A 220 6.24 -2.79 10.71
C ASP A 220 5.73 -1.73 9.65
N PRO A 221 5.25 -2.12 8.45
CA PRO A 221 4.68 -1.22 7.46
C PRO A 221 3.21 -0.87 7.77
N PRO A 222 2.67 0.27 7.29
CA PRO A 222 3.31 1.26 6.41
C PRO A 222 3.99 2.44 7.11
N ASP A 223 3.78 2.64 8.42
CA ASP A 223 4.13 3.90 9.09
C ASP A 223 5.53 3.93 9.72
N ILE A 224 6.19 2.77 9.87
CA ILE A 224 7.53 2.68 10.48
C ILE A 224 8.54 2.27 9.42
N ASP A 225 8.36 1.11 8.80
CA ASP A 225 9.22 0.68 7.69
C ASP A 225 8.84 1.42 6.40
N THR A 226 9.77 2.24 5.92
CA THR A 226 9.58 3.09 4.73
C THR A 226 10.39 2.57 3.55
N PRO A 227 9.96 2.84 2.30
CA PRO A 227 10.79 2.54 1.13
C PRO A 227 12.18 3.17 1.24
N PHE A 228 13.21 2.44 0.82
CA PHE A 228 14.55 2.96 0.69
C PHE A 228 14.60 3.92 -0.50
N LEU A 229 15.01 5.17 -0.25
CA LEU A 229 15.00 6.23 -1.26
C LEU A 229 16.40 6.52 -1.81
N VAL A 230 16.48 6.73 -3.13
CA VAL A 230 17.64 7.30 -3.83
C VAL A 230 17.14 8.50 -4.63
N ASN A 231 17.68 9.68 -4.35
CA ASN A 231 17.23 10.97 -4.89
C ASN A 231 15.73 11.23 -4.69
N GLY A 232 15.17 10.71 -3.59
CA GLY A 232 13.75 10.84 -3.26
C GLY A 232 12.86 9.74 -3.85
N ASP A 233 13.36 8.93 -4.77
CA ASP A 233 12.60 7.86 -5.42
C ASP A 233 12.84 6.51 -4.74
N SER A 234 11.79 5.69 -4.63
CA SER A 234 11.92 4.33 -4.09
C SER A 234 12.74 3.43 -5.01
N VAL A 235 13.56 2.55 -4.42
CA VAL A 235 14.31 1.56 -5.18
C VAL A 235 13.40 0.37 -5.47
N ALA A 236 12.79 0.39 -6.66
CA ALA A 236 11.84 -0.62 -7.11
C ALA A 236 12.30 -1.33 -8.40
N ALA A 237 11.81 -2.54 -8.60
CA ALA A 237 11.90 -3.26 -9.87
C ALA A 237 10.55 -3.92 -10.19
N SER A 238 10.00 -3.56 -11.36
CA SER A 238 8.76 -4.16 -11.88
C SER A 238 9.07 -5.35 -12.78
N PHE A 239 8.25 -6.38 -12.70
CA PHE A 239 8.39 -7.61 -13.50
C PHE A 239 7.01 -8.23 -13.75
N ARG A 240 6.90 -9.02 -14.82
CA ARG A 240 5.66 -9.73 -15.17
C ARG A 240 5.60 -11.10 -14.52
N VAL A 241 4.40 -11.52 -14.19
CA VAL A 241 4.13 -12.85 -13.65
C VAL A 241 2.95 -13.48 -14.35
N THR A 242 3.02 -14.80 -14.50
CA THR A 242 1.89 -15.64 -14.89
C THR A 242 1.52 -16.55 -13.74
N TYR A 243 0.24 -16.89 -13.62
CA TYR A 243 -0.29 -17.67 -12.51
C TYR A 243 -0.92 -18.97 -12.99
N PRO A 244 -1.19 -19.94 -12.10
CA PRO A 244 -2.04 -21.06 -12.45
C PRO A 244 -3.43 -20.53 -12.82
N PRO A 245 -4.05 -21.02 -13.91
CA PRO A 245 -5.45 -20.68 -14.19
C PRO A 245 -6.34 -21.16 -13.05
N ASP A 246 -7.20 -20.28 -12.57
CA ASP A 246 -8.13 -20.53 -11.48
C ASP A 246 -9.50 -19.95 -11.81
N LEU A 247 -10.54 -20.54 -11.25
CA LEU A 247 -11.89 -19.99 -11.31
C LEU A 247 -12.64 -20.37 -10.04
N PHE A 248 -13.18 -19.36 -9.38
CA PHE A 248 -14.02 -19.50 -8.20
C PHE A 248 -15.39 -18.91 -8.50
N VAL A 249 -16.42 -19.75 -8.44
CA VAL A 249 -17.82 -19.37 -8.61
C VAL A 249 -18.65 -20.06 -7.52
N LEU A 250 -19.57 -19.31 -6.92
CA LEU A 250 -20.52 -19.85 -5.96
C LEU A 250 -21.70 -20.48 -6.68
N ASP A 251 -22.28 -21.54 -6.10
CA ASP A 251 -23.59 -22.03 -6.52
C ASP A 251 -24.62 -20.93 -6.28
N GLN A 252 -25.28 -20.45 -7.32
CA GLN A 252 -26.15 -19.27 -7.22
C GLN A 252 -27.25 -19.30 -8.29
N PRO A 253 -28.42 -18.70 -8.03
CA PRO A 253 -29.44 -18.56 -9.06
C PRO A 253 -29.00 -17.61 -10.18
N ILE A 254 -29.53 -17.82 -11.39
CA ILE A 254 -29.39 -16.87 -12.49
C ILE A 254 -30.54 -15.87 -12.40
N ILE A 255 -30.24 -14.60 -12.14
CA ILE A 255 -31.23 -13.52 -12.01
C ILE A 255 -31.20 -12.68 -13.28
N ASP A 256 -32.35 -12.57 -13.96
CA ASP A 256 -32.49 -11.81 -15.21
C ASP A 256 -31.45 -12.16 -16.29
N GLY A 257 -31.06 -13.44 -16.36
CA GLY A 257 -30.05 -13.93 -17.30
C GLY A 257 -28.61 -13.60 -16.90
N LYS A 258 -28.37 -13.19 -15.66
CA LYS A 258 -27.05 -12.83 -15.16
C LYS A 258 -26.67 -13.61 -13.89
N PHE A 259 -25.37 -13.76 -13.70
CA PHE A 259 -24.75 -14.26 -12.47
C PHE A 259 -23.33 -13.69 -12.35
N GLU A 260 -22.69 -13.90 -11.20
CA GLU A 260 -21.34 -13.39 -10.97
C GLU A 260 -20.34 -14.52 -10.69
N VAL A 261 -19.15 -14.44 -11.28
CA VAL A 261 -18.00 -15.28 -10.92
C VAL A 261 -17.10 -14.49 -9.98
N GLU A 262 -16.82 -15.05 -8.80
CA GLU A 262 -16.04 -14.37 -7.75
C GLU A 262 -14.64 -14.02 -8.24
N ARG A 263 -13.99 -14.98 -8.91
CA ARG A 263 -12.64 -14.81 -9.41
C ARG A 263 -12.37 -15.69 -10.61
N ALA A 264 -11.60 -15.17 -11.56
CA ALA A 264 -10.94 -15.95 -12.60
C ALA A 264 -9.51 -15.44 -12.83
N THR A 265 -8.56 -16.34 -13.01
CA THR A 265 -7.16 -16.00 -13.32
C THR A 265 -6.86 -16.36 -14.77
N SER A 266 -6.50 -15.35 -15.57
CA SER A 266 -6.14 -15.49 -16.98
C SER A 266 -4.68 -15.14 -17.20
N ASN A 267 -3.96 -15.87 -18.07
CA ASN A 267 -2.60 -15.55 -18.48
C ASN A 267 -2.64 -14.89 -19.86
N GLY A 268 -2.71 -13.56 -19.89
CA GLY A 268 -3.09 -12.76 -21.04
C GLY A 268 -4.60 -12.45 -21.06
N PRO A 269 -5.05 -11.60 -22.01
CA PRO A 269 -6.47 -11.46 -22.31
C PRO A 269 -7.10 -12.84 -22.56
N GLY A 270 -8.36 -13.00 -22.14
CA GLY A 270 -9.04 -14.27 -22.24
C GLY A 270 -10.56 -14.15 -22.21
N TRP A 271 -11.22 -15.29 -22.21
CA TRP A 271 -12.68 -15.37 -22.14
C TRP A 271 -13.11 -16.38 -21.08
N LEU A 272 -14.10 -15.99 -20.28
CA LEU A 272 -14.92 -16.90 -19.50
C LEU A 272 -16.10 -17.32 -20.36
N VAL A 273 -16.30 -18.62 -20.58
CA VAL A 273 -17.33 -19.12 -21.51
C VAL A 273 -18.26 -20.09 -20.79
N VAL A 274 -19.56 -19.83 -20.89
CA VAL A 274 -20.61 -20.57 -20.19
C VAL A 274 -21.36 -21.49 -21.14
N TYR A 275 -21.56 -22.73 -20.71
CA TYR A 275 -22.23 -23.78 -21.46
C TYR A 275 -23.39 -24.35 -20.66
N TYR A 276 -24.47 -24.71 -21.34
CA TYR A 276 -25.57 -25.46 -20.72
C TYR A 276 -25.19 -26.94 -20.49
N ASP A 277 -25.92 -27.61 -19.61
CA ASP A 277 -25.81 -29.04 -19.33
C ASP A 277 -26.61 -29.85 -20.36
N GLU A 278 -25.89 -30.67 -21.14
CA GLU A 278 -26.46 -31.64 -22.05
C GLU A 278 -26.22 -33.05 -21.48
N ASP A 279 -27.21 -33.57 -20.74
CA ASP A 279 -27.19 -34.90 -20.15
C ASP A 279 -25.96 -35.16 -19.24
N GLY A 280 -25.60 -34.20 -18.39
CA GLY A 280 -24.44 -34.29 -17.50
C GLY A 280 -23.10 -34.02 -18.18
N GLN A 281 -23.12 -33.52 -19.42
CA GLN A 281 -21.95 -33.09 -20.17
C GLN A 281 -22.11 -31.63 -20.60
N GLN A 282 -21.00 -31.03 -21.03
CA GLN A 282 -21.00 -29.70 -21.59
C GLN A 282 -21.72 -29.69 -22.95
N GLY A 283 -22.78 -28.88 -23.05
CA GLY A 283 -23.55 -28.63 -24.27
C GLY A 283 -23.01 -27.44 -25.08
N LEU A 284 -23.93 -26.63 -25.62
CA LEU A 284 -23.59 -25.42 -26.39
C LEU A 284 -23.34 -24.21 -25.48
N ILE A 285 -22.64 -23.23 -26.03
CA ILE A 285 -22.36 -21.94 -25.39
C ILE A 285 -23.66 -21.14 -25.26
N ILE A 286 -23.88 -20.57 -24.09
CA ILE A 286 -25.04 -19.72 -23.79
C ILE A 286 -24.67 -18.31 -23.33
N GLY A 287 -23.39 -18.06 -23.05
CA GLY A 287 -22.87 -16.75 -22.67
C GLY A 287 -21.36 -16.77 -22.55
N TYR A 288 -20.75 -15.60 -22.52
CA TYR A 288 -19.31 -15.43 -22.32
C TYR A 288 -19.02 -14.01 -21.82
N GLU A 289 -17.88 -13.83 -21.18
CA GLU A 289 -17.39 -12.53 -20.70
C GLU A 289 -15.88 -12.41 -20.92
N ALA A 290 -15.40 -11.20 -21.22
CA ALA A 290 -13.98 -10.93 -21.46
C ALA A 290 -13.22 -10.87 -20.13
N LEU A 291 -11.99 -11.38 -20.13
CA LEU A 291 -11.07 -11.36 -19.00
C LEU A 291 -9.81 -10.57 -19.36
N LYS A 292 -9.33 -9.77 -18.40
CA LYS A 292 -8.01 -9.13 -18.46
C LYS A 292 -6.92 -10.13 -18.11
N ASP A 293 -5.68 -9.80 -18.48
CA ASP A 293 -4.48 -10.51 -18.01
C ASP A 293 -4.33 -10.40 -16.48
N GLY A 294 -4.10 -11.53 -15.82
CA GLY A 294 -4.00 -11.66 -14.37
C GLY A 294 -5.32 -12.06 -13.69
N VAL A 295 -5.47 -11.63 -12.43
CA VAL A 295 -6.65 -11.88 -11.62
C VAL A 295 -7.79 -10.95 -12.03
N ASN A 296 -8.98 -11.52 -12.23
CA ASN A 296 -10.23 -10.82 -12.47
C ASN A 296 -11.19 -11.18 -11.34
N GLU A 297 -11.81 -10.19 -10.73
CA GLU A 297 -12.75 -10.37 -9.63
C GLU A 297 -14.12 -9.78 -9.98
N HIS A 298 -15.16 -10.29 -9.34
CA HIS A 298 -16.53 -9.79 -9.49
C HIS A 298 -17.02 -9.72 -10.94
N ILE A 299 -16.82 -10.81 -11.68
CA ILE A 299 -17.10 -10.88 -13.11
C ILE A 299 -18.60 -11.13 -13.30
N GLU A 300 -19.36 -10.10 -13.67
CA GLU A 300 -20.76 -10.25 -14.08
C GLU A 300 -20.82 -10.91 -15.46
N VAL A 301 -21.57 -12.01 -15.59
CA VAL A 301 -21.70 -12.76 -16.83
C VAL A 301 -23.16 -12.80 -17.27
N GLU A 302 -23.42 -12.39 -18.51
CA GLU A 302 -24.74 -12.50 -19.14
C GLU A 302 -24.86 -13.82 -19.93
N VAL A 303 -26.00 -14.50 -19.77
CA VAL A 303 -26.33 -15.75 -20.46
C VAL A 303 -27.72 -15.68 -21.08
N LEU A 304 -27.91 -16.47 -22.14
CA LEU A 304 -29.22 -16.70 -22.72
C LEU A 304 -30.14 -17.39 -21.70
N HIS A 305 -31.01 -16.61 -21.05
CA HIS A 305 -31.89 -17.08 -19.98
C HIS A 305 -32.72 -18.33 -20.35
N THR A 306 -33.19 -18.43 -21.60
CA THR A 306 -33.99 -19.59 -22.05
C THR A 306 -33.19 -20.88 -22.22
N ALA A 307 -31.86 -20.82 -22.15
CA ALA A 307 -30.96 -21.95 -22.26
C ALA A 307 -30.25 -22.30 -20.93
N VAL A 308 -30.61 -21.64 -19.83
CA VAL A 308 -30.08 -21.94 -18.50
C VAL A 308 -30.55 -23.32 -18.05
N THR A 309 -29.60 -24.15 -17.63
CA THR A 309 -29.82 -25.47 -17.03
C THR A 309 -29.30 -25.49 -15.60
N ASN A 310 -29.58 -26.59 -14.89
CA ASN A 310 -28.94 -26.91 -13.62
C ASN A 310 -28.23 -28.26 -13.72
N PRO A 311 -26.89 -28.31 -13.69
CA PRO A 311 -25.93 -27.20 -13.51
C PRO A 311 -25.67 -26.36 -14.78
N LEU A 312 -24.77 -25.38 -14.67
CA LEU A 312 -24.03 -24.81 -15.80
C LEU A 312 -22.55 -25.20 -15.74
N TYR A 313 -21.88 -25.16 -16.89
CA TYR A 313 -20.43 -25.37 -17.02
C TYR A 313 -19.72 -24.09 -17.46
N ILE A 314 -18.53 -23.85 -16.93
CA ILE A 314 -17.68 -22.71 -17.30
C ILE A 314 -16.30 -23.21 -17.75
N ARG A 315 -15.75 -22.62 -18.81
CA ARG A 315 -14.34 -22.79 -19.21
C ARG A 315 -13.67 -21.46 -19.42
N LEU A 316 -12.36 -21.46 -19.18
CA LEU A 316 -11.46 -20.40 -19.61
C LEU A 316 -10.98 -20.68 -21.03
N HIS A 317 -10.97 -19.66 -21.86
CA HIS A 317 -10.45 -19.64 -23.21
C HIS A 317 -9.39 -18.54 -23.35
N GLU A 318 -8.40 -18.77 -24.19
CA GLU A 318 -7.41 -17.76 -24.58
C GLU A 318 -8.08 -16.77 -25.55
N ASP A 319 -7.76 -15.49 -25.46
CA ASP A 319 -8.12 -14.49 -26.47
C ASP A 319 -6.91 -14.29 -27.39
N SER A 320 -6.97 -14.91 -28.57
CA SER A 320 -5.83 -14.88 -29.51
C SER A 320 -5.81 -13.64 -30.40
N GLU A 321 -6.91 -12.88 -30.46
CA GLU A 321 -7.03 -11.64 -31.24
C GLU A 321 -7.63 -10.49 -30.39
N PRO A 322 -6.90 -10.01 -29.36
CA PRO A 322 -7.45 -9.07 -28.38
C PRO A 322 -8.16 -7.86 -28.97
N GLY A 323 -9.39 -7.63 -28.52
CA GLY A 323 -10.26 -6.53 -28.95
C GLY A 323 -11.27 -6.90 -30.04
N ASP A 324 -11.35 -8.17 -30.44
CA ASP A 324 -12.44 -8.70 -31.24
C ASP A 324 -13.59 -9.24 -30.36
N VAL A 325 -14.45 -10.08 -30.94
CA VAL A 325 -15.50 -10.79 -30.21
C VAL A 325 -15.14 -12.27 -30.16
N PHE A 326 -15.46 -12.92 -29.05
CA PHE A 326 -15.23 -14.35 -28.85
C PHE A 326 -15.55 -15.22 -30.09
N ASP A 327 -14.54 -15.92 -30.61
CA ASP A 327 -14.59 -16.78 -31.82
C ASP A 327 -14.02 -18.18 -31.53
N PHE A 328 -14.88 -19.03 -30.97
CA PHE A 328 -14.63 -20.48 -30.82
C PHE A 328 -15.46 -21.28 -31.85
N PRO A 329 -14.90 -22.33 -32.49
CA PRO A 329 -13.63 -23.00 -32.18
C PRO A 329 -12.41 -22.56 -32.99
N ARG A 330 -12.46 -21.40 -33.66
CA ARG A 330 -11.43 -21.03 -34.63
C ARG A 330 -10.23 -20.29 -34.02
N VAL A 331 -10.50 -19.25 -33.23
CA VAL A 331 -9.50 -18.28 -32.76
C VAL A 331 -9.23 -18.43 -31.27
N ASP A 332 -10.26 -18.67 -30.47
CA ASP A 332 -10.18 -18.64 -29.01
C ASP A 332 -10.27 -20.06 -28.41
N PRO A 333 -9.18 -20.85 -28.42
CA PRO A 333 -9.20 -22.20 -27.89
C PRO A 333 -9.37 -22.21 -26.37
N PRO A 334 -9.86 -23.31 -25.78
CA PRO A 334 -9.84 -23.51 -24.34
C PRO A 334 -8.39 -23.48 -23.82
N VAL A 335 -8.19 -22.88 -22.66
CA VAL A 335 -6.88 -22.80 -21.99
C VAL A 335 -6.30 -24.21 -21.78
N VAL A 336 -5.04 -24.37 -22.17
CA VAL A 336 -4.23 -25.57 -21.90
C VAL A 336 -3.16 -25.21 -20.88
N TYR A 337 -3.22 -25.84 -19.71
CA TYR A 337 -2.26 -25.63 -18.64
C TYR A 337 -1.40 -26.87 -18.44
N GLN A 338 -0.07 -26.69 -18.44
CA GLN A 338 0.91 -27.77 -18.30
C GLN A 338 0.66 -28.96 -19.26
N GLY A 339 0.29 -28.65 -20.50
CA GLY A 339 0.01 -29.64 -21.56
C GLY A 339 -1.30 -30.41 -21.37
N ARG A 340 -2.19 -29.97 -20.48
CA ARG A 340 -3.50 -30.56 -20.26
C ARG A 340 -4.60 -29.52 -20.42
N GLN A 341 -5.67 -29.90 -21.10
CA GLN A 341 -6.88 -29.10 -21.11
C GLN A 341 -7.54 -29.17 -19.73
N LEU A 342 -7.88 -28.01 -19.18
CA LEU A 342 -8.57 -27.93 -17.90
C LEU A 342 -9.97 -28.55 -18.01
N LEU A 343 -10.42 -29.19 -16.93
CA LEU A 343 -11.81 -29.64 -16.83
C LEU A 343 -12.71 -28.41 -16.69
N PRO A 344 -13.96 -28.47 -17.21
CA PRO A 344 -14.89 -27.38 -17.01
C PRO A 344 -15.25 -27.26 -15.53
N TYR A 345 -15.35 -26.01 -15.05
CA TYR A 345 -15.93 -25.69 -13.77
C TYR A 345 -17.45 -25.89 -13.84
N ARG A 346 -18.07 -26.24 -12.72
CA ARG A 346 -19.51 -26.53 -12.64
C ARG A 346 -20.08 -25.83 -11.41
N PHE A 347 -21.20 -25.14 -11.57
CA PHE A 347 -21.97 -24.61 -10.44
C PHE A 347 -23.46 -24.92 -10.59
N ASN A 348 -24.14 -25.04 -9.45
CA ASN A 348 -25.58 -25.29 -9.35
C ASN A 348 -26.34 -23.95 -9.47
N THR A 349 -27.27 -23.89 -10.42
CA THR A 349 -28.12 -22.70 -10.66
C THR A 349 -29.39 -22.69 -9.80
N GLU A 350 -29.64 -23.74 -9.03
CA GLU A 350 -30.75 -23.85 -8.09
C GLU A 350 -30.23 -24.35 -6.73
N PRO A 351 -29.30 -23.62 -6.07
CA PRO A 351 -28.79 -24.02 -4.76
C PRO A 351 -29.85 -23.93 -3.66
N GLY A 352 -30.91 -23.16 -3.88
CA GLY A 352 -31.77 -22.59 -2.85
C GLY A 352 -31.01 -21.61 -1.96
N ALA A 353 -31.71 -20.97 -1.02
CA ALA A 353 -31.08 -19.99 -0.15
C ALA A 353 -30.01 -20.58 0.79
N TYR A 354 -28.92 -19.84 1.03
CA TYR A 354 -27.91 -20.12 2.05
C TYR A 354 -27.12 -18.87 2.41
N LEU A 355 -26.44 -18.89 3.56
CA LEU A 355 -25.55 -17.81 3.98
C LEU A 355 -24.30 -18.40 4.63
N ALA A 356 -23.26 -17.58 4.77
CA ALA A 356 -22.13 -17.88 5.64
C ALA A 356 -21.91 -16.76 6.64
N THR A 357 -21.38 -17.15 7.79
CA THR A 357 -20.97 -16.25 8.87
C THR A 357 -19.51 -16.54 9.24
N ARG A 358 -18.87 -15.58 9.90
CA ARG A 358 -17.58 -15.78 10.55
C ARG A 358 -17.59 -15.10 11.92
N ASP A 359 -16.80 -15.66 12.83
CA ASP A 359 -16.52 -15.01 14.11
C ASP A 359 -15.80 -13.69 13.83
N GLN A 360 -16.20 -12.64 14.55
CA GLN A 360 -15.73 -11.29 14.28
C GLN A 360 -15.83 -10.42 15.52
N ILE A 361 -14.94 -9.42 15.61
CA ILE A 361 -15.05 -8.34 16.60
C ILE A 361 -16.05 -7.34 16.00
N PRO A 362 -17.18 -7.04 16.67
CA PRO A 362 -18.09 -6.02 16.17
C PRO A 362 -17.42 -4.66 16.12
N GLU A 363 -17.69 -3.90 15.06
CA GLU A 363 -17.19 -2.54 14.91
C GLU A 363 -18.15 -1.57 15.60
N GLU A 364 -17.62 -0.61 16.38
CA GLU A 364 -18.41 0.46 16.97
C GLU A 364 -18.60 1.60 15.97
N VAL A 365 -19.83 2.03 15.75
CA VAL A 365 -20.21 2.93 14.65
C VAL A 365 -21.02 4.12 15.13
N GLY A 366 -20.39 5.03 15.88
CA GLY A 366 -21.06 6.21 16.42
C GLY A 366 -22.11 5.88 17.48
N ASP A 367 -22.30 6.76 18.46
CA ASP A 367 -23.30 6.65 19.53
C ASP A 367 -23.39 5.27 20.24
N GLY A 368 -22.30 4.49 20.25
CA GLY A 368 -22.22 3.16 20.85
C GLY A 368 -22.92 2.03 20.07
N GLU A 369 -23.39 2.26 18.84
CA GLU A 369 -23.95 1.19 17.99
C GLU A 369 -22.86 0.21 17.55
N LEU A 370 -23.21 -1.07 17.43
CA LEU A 370 -22.31 -2.10 16.91
C LEU A 370 -22.76 -2.52 15.52
N GLN A 371 -21.81 -2.90 14.65
CA GLN A 371 -22.14 -3.59 13.40
C GLN A 371 -21.32 -4.87 13.22
N VAL A 372 -21.89 -5.79 12.45
CA VAL A 372 -21.24 -7.00 11.96
C VAL A 372 -21.44 -7.12 10.47
N THR A 373 -20.53 -7.83 9.81
CA THR A 373 -20.59 -8.11 8.38
C THR A 373 -20.91 -9.58 8.16
N ILE A 374 -21.93 -9.85 7.36
CA ILE A 374 -22.25 -11.19 6.85
C ILE A 374 -21.54 -11.35 5.50
N PRO A 375 -20.51 -12.22 5.39
CA PRO A 375 -19.67 -12.30 4.19
C PRO A 375 -20.45 -12.51 2.90
N TYR A 376 -21.41 -13.43 2.92
CA TYR A 376 -22.32 -13.60 1.80
C TYR A 376 -23.65 -14.24 2.22
N ALA A 377 -24.69 -13.91 1.47
CA ALA A 377 -25.99 -14.56 1.49
C ALA A 377 -26.54 -14.70 0.07
N ILE A 378 -27.03 -15.88 -0.28
CA ILE A 378 -27.69 -16.18 -1.54
C ILE A 378 -29.15 -16.48 -1.25
N VAL A 379 -30.05 -15.80 -1.95
CA VAL A 379 -31.51 -15.93 -1.80
C VAL A 379 -32.20 -15.88 -3.16
N ASP A 380 -33.32 -16.59 -3.31
CA ASP A 380 -34.03 -16.69 -4.61
C ASP A 380 -34.99 -15.50 -4.88
N GLY A 381 -35.10 -14.57 -3.92
CA GLY A 381 -36.03 -13.44 -3.96
C GLY A 381 -35.77 -12.44 -2.84
N PRO A 382 -36.53 -11.32 -2.80
CA PRO A 382 -36.45 -10.35 -1.70
C PRO A 382 -36.53 -11.03 -0.33
N SER A 383 -35.54 -10.74 0.51
CA SER A 383 -35.34 -11.45 1.77
C SER A 383 -34.70 -10.53 2.80
N TRP A 384 -34.56 -11.03 4.02
CA TRP A 384 -33.80 -10.40 5.09
C TRP A 384 -32.74 -11.37 5.60
N VAL A 385 -31.58 -10.83 6.00
CA VAL A 385 -30.70 -11.49 6.96
C VAL A 385 -30.95 -10.88 8.34
N VAL A 386 -31.17 -11.72 9.33
CA VAL A 386 -31.52 -11.30 10.70
C VAL A 386 -30.53 -11.92 11.66
N VAL A 387 -29.83 -11.08 12.42
CA VAL A 387 -28.92 -11.51 13.49
C VAL A 387 -29.69 -11.59 14.78
N GLN A 388 -29.64 -12.75 15.43
CA GLN A 388 -30.42 -13.06 16.62
C GLN A 388 -29.55 -13.71 17.70
N VAL A 389 -29.98 -13.60 18.95
CA VAL A 389 -29.39 -14.37 20.06
C VAL A 389 -29.57 -15.85 19.77
N ASP A 390 -28.51 -16.63 19.94
CA ASP A 390 -28.58 -18.08 19.90
C ASP A 390 -28.93 -18.66 21.28
N VAL A 391 -30.13 -19.24 21.38
CA VAL A 391 -30.61 -19.92 22.59
C VAL A 391 -30.53 -21.43 22.38
N ASN A 392 -29.33 -22.00 22.50
CA ASN A 392 -29.06 -23.43 22.32
C ASN A 392 -29.46 -23.99 20.94
N GLY A 393 -29.12 -23.29 19.86
CA GLY A 393 -29.46 -23.64 18.49
C GLY A 393 -30.87 -23.20 18.07
N VAL A 394 -31.51 -22.31 18.83
CA VAL A 394 -32.87 -21.79 18.55
C VAL A 394 -32.82 -20.28 18.42
N LEU A 395 -33.56 -19.75 17.44
CA LEU A 395 -33.66 -18.31 17.17
C LEU A 395 -34.30 -17.59 18.35
N GLY A 396 -33.51 -16.75 19.01
CA GLY A 396 -33.94 -15.90 20.12
C GLY A 396 -34.35 -14.50 19.69
N GLU A 397 -34.03 -13.53 20.54
CA GLU A 397 -34.32 -12.11 20.29
C GLU A 397 -33.54 -11.58 19.08
N VAL A 398 -34.17 -10.69 18.31
CA VAL A 398 -33.55 -10.00 17.18
C VAL A 398 -32.62 -8.90 17.68
N LEU A 399 -31.36 -8.96 17.22
CA LEU A 399 -30.32 -7.99 17.51
C LEU A 399 -30.20 -6.96 16.40
N GLY A 400 -30.38 -7.38 15.16
CA GLY A 400 -30.23 -6.55 13.97
C GLY A 400 -30.73 -7.25 12.72
N MET A 401 -30.92 -6.49 11.64
CA MET A 401 -31.36 -7.03 10.35
C MET A 401 -30.85 -6.17 9.19
N ALA A 402 -30.74 -6.78 8.01
CA ALA A 402 -30.48 -6.08 6.75
C ALA A 402 -31.31 -6.72 5.62
N GLN A 403 -31.77 -5.90 4.69
CA GLN A 403 -32.51 -6.36 3.52
C GLN A 403 -31.54 -6.97 2.50
N LEU A 404 -31.98 -8.04 1.84
CA LEU A 404 -31.26 -8.76 0.80
C LEU A 404 -32.03 -8.67 -0.52
N GLN A 405 -31.28 -8.56 -1.62
CA GLN A 405 -31.81 -8.70 -2.97
C GLN A 405 -31.75 -10.16 -3.42
N ALA A 406 -32.55 -10.52 -4.44
CA ALA A 406 -32.44 -11.81 -5.09
C ALA A 406 -31.03 -12.02 -5.69
N GLY A 407 -30.52 -13.25 -5.62
CA GLY A 407 -29.16 -13.59 -6.01
C GLY A 407 -28.17 -13.50 -4.87
N LEU A 408 -26.93 -13.18 -5.21
CA LEU A 408 -25.80 -13.09 -4.30
C LEU A 408 -25.70 -11.70 -3.68
N ASN A 409 -25.60 -11.66 -2.35
CA ASN A 409 -25.35 -10.46 -1.55
C ASN A 409 -24.02 -10.66 -0.83
N ARG A 410 -23.10 -9.69 -0.93
CA ARG A 410 -21.78 -9.72 -0.27
C ARG A 410 -21.67 -8.65 0.80
N ASP A 411 -20.82 -8.92 1.78
CA ASP A 411 -20.42 -7.98 2.83
C ASP A 411 -21.61 -7.23 3.42
N VAL A 412 -22.67 -7.98 3.74
CA VAL A 412 -23.93 -7.41 4.20
C VAL A 412 -23.74 -6.91 5.62
N VAL A 413 -23.72 -5.59 5.77
CA VAL A 413 -23.58 -4.92 7.06
C VAL A 413 -24.90 -4.99 7.82
N VAL A 414 -24.85 -5.52 9.03
CA VAL A 414 -25.99 -5.59 9.96
C VAL A 414 -25.66 -4.78 11.21
N ARG A 415 -26.40 -3.69 11.43
CA ARG A 415 -26.34 -2.92 12.68
C ARG A 415 -27.04 -3.69 13.79
N LEU A 416 -26.40 -3.74 14.95
CA LEU A 416 -26.81 -4.49 16.13
C LEU A 416 -27.16 -3.53 17.27
N ASP A 417 -28.19 -3.89 18.03
CA ASP A 417 -28.45 -3.28 19.33
C ASP A 417 -27.42 -3.80 20.37
N PRO A 418 -26.47 -2.96 20.83
CA PRO A 418 -25.41 -3.36 21.75
C PRO A 418 -25.95 -3.82 23.11
N SER A 419 -27.10 -3.29 23.55
CA SER A 419 -27.69 -3.64 24.84
C SER A 419 -28.17 -5.09 24.91
N LYS A 420 -28.28 -5.74 23.74
CA LYS A 420 -28.81 -7.09 23.58
C LYS A 420 -27.75 -8.10 23.14
N ALA A 421 -26.58 -7.64 22.70
CA ALA A 421 -25.49 -8.46 22.17
C ALA A 421 -24.75 -9.23 23.29
N THR A 422 -25.43 -10.15 23.95
CA THR A 422 -24.91 -10.88 25.12
C THR A 422 -24.90 -12.38 24.87
N GLY A 423 -23.84 -12.89 24.24
CA GLY A 423 -23.62 -14.32 24.03
C GLY A 423 -23.52 -14.76 22.58
N PRO A 424 -23.57 -16.08 22.30
CA PRO A 424 -23.51 -16.60 20.94
C PRO A 424 -24.69 -16.09 20.11
N VAL A 425 -24.43 -15.83 18.83
CA VAL A 425 -25.43 -15.29 17.90
C VAL A 425 -25.55 -16.20 16.68
N GLN A 426 -26.64 -16.03 15.95
CA GLN A 426 -26.83 -16.67 14.65
C GLN A 426 -27.48 -15.71 13.67
N ALA A 427 -27.07 -15.77 12.41
CA ALA A 427 -27.72 -15.08 11.32
C ALA A 427 -28.68 -16.05 10.62
N ALA A 428 -29.94 -15.66 10.44
CA ALA A 428 -30.96 -16.45 9.77
C ALA A 428 -31.58 -15.68 8.61
N LEU A 429 -31.97 -16.40 7.56
CA LEU A 429 -32.67 -15.80 6.42
C LEU A 429 -34.17 -15.81 6.64
N TYR A 430 -34.83 -14.74 6.24
CA TYR A 430 -36.27 -14.56 6.26
C TYR A 430 -36.76 -14.14 4.88
N ILE A 431 -37.95 -14.61 4.49
CA ILE A 431 -38.62 -14.10 3.29
C ILE A 431 -39.14 -12.70 3.60
N ASP A 432 -38.94 -11.74 2.69
CA ASP A 432 -39.63 -10.44 2.70
C ASP A 432 -41.02 -10.64 2.08
N ALA A 433 -42.02 -10.82 2.93
CA ALA A 433 -43.40 -11.09 2.55
C ALA A 433 -44.33 -10.10 3.25
N GLY A 434 -45.38 -9.66 2.57
CA GLY A 434 -46.25 -8.61 3.12
C GLY A 434 -45.94 -7.26 2.50
N GLU A 435 -45.57 -6.27 3.30
CA GLU A 435 -45.18 -4.95 2.78
C GLU A 435 -43.68 -4.96 2.41
N ALA A 436 -43.39 -4.89 1.11
CA ALA A 436 -42.02 -4.98 0.62
C ALA A 436 -41.08 -3.97 1.30
N GLY A 437 -39.96 -4.47 1.83
CA GLY A 437 -38.96 -3.66 2.52
C GLY A 437 -39.29 -3.31 3.97
N ASN A 438 -40.36 -3.87 4.55
CA ASN A 438 -40.66 -3.75 5.97
C ASN A 438 -40.51 -5.10 6.67
N PHE A 439 -39.68 -5.15 7.73
CA PHE A 439 -39.48 -6.39 8.48
C PHE A 439 -40.61 -6.65 9.48
N GLU A 440 -41.28 -7.79 9.35
CA GLU A 440 -42.61 -8.05 9.90
C GLU A 440 -42.66 -9.33 10.75
N TYR A 441 -41.65 -9.53 11.58
CA TYR A 441 -41.55 -10.68 12.50
C TYR A 441 -41.64 -10.21 13.97
N PRO A 442 -42.25 -10.99 14.90
CA PRO A 442 -42.82 -12.33 14.74
C PRO A 442 -44.31 -12.39 14.41
N ASN A 443 -45.00 -11.26 14.34
CA ASN A 443 -46.46 -11.21 14.26
C ASN A 443 -47.01 -10.82 12.88
N GLY A 444 -46.15 -10.69 11.86
CA GLY A 444 -46.53 -10.34 10.49
C GLY A 444 -46.23 -11.46 9.50
N ALA A 445 -46.00 -11.08 8.24
CA ALA A 445 -45.93 -12.03 7.11
C ALA A 445 -44.53 -12.62 6.88
N ASP A 446 -43.48 -11.96 7.36
CA ASP A 446 -42.10 -12.44 7.28
C ASP A 446 -41.90 -13.72 8.10
N THR A 447 -41.36 -14.74 7.45
CA THR A 447 -41.08 -16.03 8.09
C THR A 447 -39.68 -16.53 7.76
N PRO A 448 -39.02 -17.27 8.68
CA PRO A 448 -37.68 -17.78 8.42
C PRO A 448 -37.69 -18.75 7.24
N ILE A 449 -36.71 -18.62 6.33
CA ILE A 449 -36.52 -19.55 5.22
C ILE A 449 -36.10 -20.90 5.78
N GLN A 450 -36.81 -21.96 5.37
CA GLN A 450 -36.54 -23.32 5.83
C GLN A 450 -36.07 -24.23 4.71
N ARG A 451 -35.06 -25.06 4.99
CA ARG A 451 -34.63 -26.19 4.17
C ARG A 451 -34.85 -27.47 4.96
N ASN A 452 -35.61 -28.42 4.41
CA ASN A 452 -35.96 -29.68 5.08
C ASN A 452 -36.54 -29.48 6.50
N ARG A 453 -37.43 -28.48 6.67
CA ARG A 453 -38.07 -28.08 7.95
C ARG A 453 -37.09 -27.56 9.02
N ARG A 454 -35.87 -27.18 8.64
CA ARG A 454 -34.93 -26.48 9.52
C ARG A 454 -34.75 -25.07 8.99
N THR A 455 -34.76 -24.09 9.89
CA THR A 455 -34.40 -22.73 9.50
C THR A 455 -32.97 -22.70 8.97
N LEU A 456 -32.76 -21.97 7.88
CA LEU A 456 -31.45 -21.63 7.38
C LEU A 456 -30.85 -20.54 8.28
N ALA A 457 -30.09 -20.99 9.27
CA ALA A 457 -29.35 -20.13 10.18
C ALA A 457 -27.89 -20.60 10.26
N SER A 458 -26.98 -19.64 10.41
CA SER A 458 -25.55 -19.87 10.58
C SER A 458 -25.08 -19.20 11.88
N PRO A 459 -24.54 -19.96 12.85
CA PRO A 459 -24.04 -19.39 14.10
C PRO A 459 -22.70 -18.69 13.90
N PHE A 460 -22.38 -17.73 14.76
CA PHE A 460 -21.05 -17.13 14.90
C PHE A 460 -20.89 -16.44 16.26
N VAL A 461 -19.65 -16.11 16.60
CA VAL A 461 -19.28 -15.48 17.86
C VAL A 461 -18.94 -14.00 17.65
N LEU A 462 -19.51 -13.15 18.50
CA LEU A 462 -19.08 -11.76 18.65
C LEU A 462 -17.88 -11.74 19.62
N LEU A 463 -16.70 -11.46 19.09
CA LEU A 463 -15.46 -11.40 19.86
C LEU A 463 -15.40 -10.07 20.62
N ASN A 464 -14.90 -10.10 21.86
CA ASN A 464 -14.71 -8.95 22.76
C ASN A 464 -15.97 -8.22 23.27
N VAL A 465 -17.18 -8.69 22.96
CA VAL A 465 -18.40 -8.18 23.60
C VAL A 465 -18.53 -8.79 25.01
N GLY A 466 -17.82 -8.22 25.99
CA GLY A 466 -17.88 -8.64 27.40
C GLY A 466 -16.57 -8.65 28.20
N ALA A 467 -15.48 -8.05 27.71
CA ALA A 467 -14.23 -7.93 28.49
C ALA A 467 -14.18 -6.63 29.32
N GLU A 468 -15.16 -6.42 30.22
CA GLU A 468 -14.96 -5.49 31.34
C GLU A 468 -14.66 -6.26 32.65
N SER A 469 -13.43 -6.07 33.13
CA SER A 469 -12.99 -6.23 34.53
C SER A 469 -12.98 -7.63 35.16
N LEU A 470 -11.90 -8.37 34.93
CA LEU A 470 -11.29 -9.12 36.04
C LEU A 470 -10.12 -8.29 36.56
N SER A 471 -10.43 -7.38 37.48
CA SER A 471 -9.42 -6.85 38.39
C SER A 471 -8.89 -8.00 39.25
N PRO A 472 -7.58 -8.19 39.36
CA PRO A 472 -7.03 -9.02 40.44
C PRO A 472 -7.28 -8.25 41.73
N THR A 473 -8.20 -8.76 42.55
CA THR A 473 -8.30 -8.37 43.96
C THR A 473 -6.93 -8.53 44.62
N GLU A 474 -6.54 -7.48 45.35
CA GLU A 474 -5.46 -7.50 46.32
C GLU A 474 -5.61 -8.70 47.27
N GLU A 475 -4.55 -9.52 47.36
CA GLU A 475 -3.99 -10.03 48.61
C GLU A 475 -2.49 -10.33 48.45
#